data_AF-A0AAD2HYA8-F1
#
_entry.id   AF-A0AAD2HYA8-F1
#
_cell.length_a   1.000
_cell.length_b   1.000
_cell.length_c   1.000
_cell.angle_alpha   90.00
_cell.angle_beta   90.00
_cell.angle_gamma   90.00
#
_symmetry.space_group_name_H-M   'P 1'
#
loop_
_entity.id
_entity.type
_entity.pdbx_description
1 polymer ?
#
loop_
_entity_poly.entity_id
_entity_poly.type
_entity_poly.pdbx_seq_one_letter_code
_entity_poly.pdbx_strand_id
1 'polypeptide(L)'
;MDIMQRQGQYPPPAGSSTILGVEFAGTISAVGPGVTKWQVGDEVMGLAGGGAYAEYIVSLDTHVVPKPSRLSWTEAASIPEAFLTGMP
;
A
#
# COMPACT_ATOMS: atom_id res chain seq x y z
N MET A 1 9.49 3.73 -10.16
CA MET A 1 10.24 4.15 -8.95
C MET A 1 11.11 3.03 -8.38
N ASP A 2 10.54 1.86 -8.06
CA ASP A 2 11.21 0.77 -7.34
C ASP A 2 12.52 0.29 -7.99
N ILE A 3 12.58 0.23 -9.32
CA ILE A 3 13.80 -0.16 -10.05
C ILE A 3 14.96 0.83 -9.77
N MET A 4 14.67 2.13 -9.74
CA MET A 4 15.68 3.16 -9.46
C MET A 4 16.11 3.14 -7.99
N GLN A 5 15.18 2.88 -7.07
CA GLN A 5 15.49 2.63 -5.66
C GLN A 5 16.43 1.44 -5.49
N ARG A 6 16.12 0.32 -6.13
CA ARG A 6 16.96 -0.89 -6.12
C ARG A 6 18.37 -0.64 -6.67
N GLN A 7 18.51 0.26 -7.65
CA GLN A 7 19.80 0.65 -8.24
C GLN A 7 20.54 1.73 -7.44
N GLY A 8 19.97 2.23 -6.34
CA GLY A 8 20.54 3.30 -5.52
C GLY A 8 20.48 4.69 -6.15
N GLN A 9 19.75 4.84 -7.26
CA GLN A 9 19.63 6.11 -8.00
C GLN A 9 18.48 6.99 -7.51
N TYR A 10 17.60 6.44 -6.67
CA TYR A 10 16.48 7.17 -6.09
C TYR A 10 16.33 6.76 -4.62
N PRO A 11 17.06 7.39 -3.68
CA PRO A 11 16.96 7.01 -2.27
C PRO A 11 15.56 7.32 -1.72
N PRO A 12 14.97 6.43 -0.91
CA PRO A 12 13.68 6.70 -0.28
C PRO A 12 13.79 7.89 0.70
N PRO A 13 12.72 8.67 0.92
CA PRO A 13 12.70 9.74 1.90
C PRO A 13 13.04 9.25 3.31
N ALA A 14 13.66 10.10 4.13
CA ALA A 14 13.97 9.77 5.52
C ALA A 14 12.72 9.32 6.30
N GLY A 15 12.84 8.21 7.02
CA GLY A 15 11.73 7.61 7.77
C GLY A 15 10.86 6.63 6.98
N SER A 16 11.06 6.51 5.66
CA SER A 16 10.41 5.46 4.86
C SER A 16 11.04 4.09 5.11
N SER A 17 10.29 3.03 4.82
CA SER A 17 10.80 1.67 4.89
C SER A 17 12.00 1.46 3.96
N THR A 18 12.96 0.65 4.38
CA THR A 18 14.05 0.16 3.52
C THR A 18 13.63 -1.00 2.62
N ILE A 19 12.49 -1.62 2.91
CA ILE A 19 11.87 -2.64 2.05
C ILE A 19 11.19 -1.93 0.87
N LEU A 20 11.36 -2.48 -0.33
CA LEU A 20 10.83 -1.92 -1.59
C LEU A 20 9.30 -2.07 -1.69
N GLY A 21 8.73 -1.44 -2.72
CA GLY A 21 7.32 -1.55 -3.09
C GLY A 21 6.46 -0.46 -2.47
N VAL A 22 5.58 0.12 -3.29
CA VAL A 22 4.81 1.33 -2.95
C VAL A 22 3.30 1.19 -3.06
N GLU A 23 2.80 0.03 -3.45
CA GLU A 23 1.37 -0.25 -3.51
C GLU A 23 1.09 -1.70 -3.14
N PHE A 24 -0.09 -1.95 -2.58
CA PHE A 24 -0.48 -3.27 -2.11
C PHE A 24 -2.00 -3.46 -2.19
N ALA A 25 -2.42 -4.73 -2.18
CA ALA A 25 -3.78 -5.14 -1.88
C ALA A 25 -3.73 -6.38 -0.98
N GLY A 26 -4.62 -6.44 0.01
CA GLY A 26 -4.65 -7.55 0.95
C GLY A 26 -5.81 -7.45 1.94
N THR A 27 -5.70 -8.20 3.03
CA THR A 27 -6.70 -8.26 4.09
C THR A 27 -6.14 -7.66 5.37
N ILE A 28 -6.94 -6.85 6.06
CA ILE A 28 -6.55 -6.29 7.36
C ILE A 28 -6.40 -7.42 8.38
N SER A 29 -5.18 -7.60 8.91
CA SER A 29 -4.85 -8.61 9.92
C SER A 29 -4.95 -8.07 11.35
N ALA A 30 -4.75 -6.77 11.55
CA ALA A 30 -4.85 -6.09 12.84
C ALA A 30 -5.21 -4.61 12.64
N VAL A 31 -5.87 -4.02 13.64
CA VAL A 31 -6.27 -2.61 13.64
C VAL A 31 -5.64 -1.92 14.85
N GLY A 32 -4.98 -0.78 14.61
CA GLY A 32 -4.33 0.01 15.66
C GLY A 32 -5.32 0.76 16.56
N PRO A 33 -4.90 1.20 17.76
CA PRO A 33 -5.75 1.98 18.65
C PRO A 33 -6.28 3.26 17.99
N GLY A 34 -7.58 3.53 18.14
CA GLY A 34 -8.21 4.75 17.64
C GLY A 34 -8.69 4.69 16.19
N VAL A 35 -8.35 3.63 15.43
CA VAL A 35 -8.92 3.40 14.10
C VAL A 35 -10.32 2.83 14.23
N THR A 36 -11.31 3.52 13.65
CA THR A 36 -12.74 3.17 13.77
C THR A 36 -13.38 2.77 12.44
N LYS A 37 -12.76 3.13 11.32
CA LYS A 37 -13.30 2.90 9.97
C LYS A 37 -13.14 1.46 9.48
N TRP A 38 -12.18 0.72 10.05
CA TRP A 38 -11.71 -0.54 9.52
C TRP A 38 -11.74 -1.64 10.57
N GLN A 39 -11.91 -2.87 10.12
CA GLN A 39 -11.89 -4.06 10.95
C GLN A 39 -11.06 -5.19 10.33
N VAL A 40 -10.64 -6.14 11.18
CA VAL A 40 -9.95 -7.36 10.73
C VAL A 40 -10.84 -8.11 9.74
N GLY A 41 -10.26 -8.55 8.63
CA GLY A 41 -10.96 -9.23 7.54
C GLY A 41 -11.39 -8.32 6.39
N ASP A 42 -11.34 -7.00 6.53
CA ASP A 42 -11.64 -6.10 5.42
C ASP A 42 -10.62 -6.27 4.29
N GLU A 43 -11.12 -6.36 3.04
CA GLU A 43 -10.29 -6.35 1.84
C GLU A 43 -9.99 -4.92 1.42
N VAL A 44 -8.70 -4.59 1.34
CA VAL A 44 -8.24 -3.22 1.04
C VAL A 44 -7.16 -3.21 -0.02
N MET A 45 -7.02 -2.05 -0.66
CA MET A 45 -5.86 -1.69 -1.47
C MET A 45 -5.36 -0.31 -1.02
N GLY A 46 -4.07 -0.03 -1.22
CA GLY A 46 -3.48 1.21 -0.71
C GLY A 46 -2.13 1.56 -1.31
N LEU A 47 -1.74 2.81 -1.05
CA LEU A 47 -0.45 3.37 -1.41
C LEU A 47 0.45 3.43 -0.16
N ALA A 48 1.73 3.13 -0.32
CA ALA A 48 2.74 3.16 0.72
C ALA A 48 3.98 3.92 0.27
N GLY A 49 4.69 4.55 1.20
CA GLY A 49 5.99 5.17 0.93
C GLY A 49 7.15 4.16 0.79
N GLY A 50 6.85 2.87 0.84
CA GLY A 50 7.81 1.76 0.91
C GLY A 50 7.26 0.62 1.76
N GLY A 51 7.80 -0.59 1.57
CA GLY A 51 7.51 -1.76 2.40
C GLY A 51 6.44 -2.71 1.86
N ALA A 52 5.90 -2.47 0.68
CA ALA A 52 4.84 -3.32 0.13
C ALA A 52 5.34 -4.69 -0.37
N TYR A 53 6.65 -4.86 -0.62
CA TYR A 53 7.24 -6.16 -0.97
C TYR A 53 7.50 -6.98 0.29
N ALA A 54 6.45 -7.23 1.07
CA ALA A 54 6.46 -8.01 2.30
C ALA A 54 5.10 -8.70 2.47
N GLU A 55 5.05 -9.75 3.30
CA GLU A 55 3.79 -10.43 3.64
C GLU A 55 2.85 -9.55 4.49
N TYR A 56 3.41 -8.58 5.22
CA TYR A 56 2.68 -7.64 6.05
C TYR A 56 3.25 -6.23 5.89
N ILE A 57 2.35 -5.24 5.93
CA ILE A 57 2.69 -3.82 5.92
C ILE A 57 1.83 -3.08 6.94
N VAL A 58 2.43 -2.10 7.62
CA VAL A 58 1.70 -1.13 8.45
C VAL A 58 1.42 0.09 7.59
N SER A 59 0.14 0.48 7.49
CA SER A 59 -0.29 1.68 6.77
C SER A 59 -1.19 2.53 7.65
N LEU A 60 -1.26 3.84 7.34
CA LEU A 60 -2.24 4.73 7.95
C LEU A 60 -3.64 4.35 7.46
N ASP A 61 -4.64 4.47 8.32
CA ASP A 61 -6.05 4.17 8.01
C ASP A 61 -6.59 5.05 6.87
N THR A 62 -5.99 6.21 6.65
CA THR A 62 -6.30 7.15 5.58
C THR A 62 -5.63 6.82 4.24
N HIS A 63 -4.64 5.92 4.21
CA HIS A 63 -3.91 5.52 2.99
C HIS A 63 -4.43 4.21 2.36
N VAL A 64 -5.54 3.69 2.88
CA VAL A 64 -6.21 2.50 2.35
C VAL A 64 -7.63 2.83 1.92
N VAL A 65 -8.09 2.11 0.91
CA VAL A 65 -9.46 2.15 0.39
C VAL A 65 -10.00 0.74 0.23
N PRO A 66 -11.34 0.55 0.21
CA PRO A 66 -11.91 -0.78 0.03
C PRO A 66 -11.50 -1.34 -1.32
N LYS A 67 -11.07 -2.61 -1.35
CA LYS A 67 -10.87 -3.33 -2.61
C LYS A 67 -12.24 -3.58 -3.25
N PRO A 68 -12.46 -3.20 -4.53
CA PRO A 68 -13.68 -3.59 -5.23
C PRO A 68 -13.80 -5.12 -5.33
N SER A 69 -14.95 -5.68 -4.94
CA SER A 69 -15.18 -7.14 -4.91
C SER A 69 -15.04 -7.81 -6.27
N ARG A 70 -15.25 -7.06 -7.36
CA ARG A 70 -15.12 -7.54 -8.75
C ARG A 70 -13.69 -7.69 -9.24
N LEU A 71 -12.70 -7.16 -8.51
CA LEU A 71 -11.29 -7.22 -8.90
C LEU A 71 -10.60 -8.37 -8.18
N SER A 72 -9.74 -9.07 -8.91
CA SER A 72 -8.75 -9.96 -8.31
C SER A 72 -7.74 -9.18 -7.47
N TRP A 73 -6.96 -9.88 -6.65
CA TRP A 73 -5.89 -9.25 -5.86
C TRP A 73 -4.83 -8.59 -6.73
N THR A 74 -4.44 -9.23 -7.83
CA THR A 74 -3.45 -8.69 -8.77
C THR A 74 -3.94 -7.42 -9.45
N GLU A 75 -5.21 -7.39 -9.88
CA GLU A 75 -5.81 -6.19 -10.48
C GLU A 75 -5.96 -5.06 -9.45
N ALA A 76 -6.34 -5.38 -8.21
CA ALA A 76 -6.46 -4.38 -7.15
C ALA A 76 -5.10 -3.78 -6.78
N ALA A 77 -4.04 -4.58 -6.75
CA ALA A 77 -2.69 -4.14 -6.40
C ALA A 77 -2.04 -3.26 -7.49
N SER A 78 -2.51 -3.29 -8.74
CA SER A 78 -1.95 -2.50 -9.85
C SER A 78 -2.57 -1.12 -10.04
N ILE A 79 -3.43 -0.68 -9.11
CA ILE A 79 -4.21 0.55 -9.22
C ILE A 79 -3.63 1.70 -8.39
N PRO A 80 -3.28 1.53 -7.10
CA PRO A 80 -3.08 2.65 -6.18
C PRO A 80 -2.06 3.70 -6.65
N GLU A 81 -0.86 3.31 -7.06
CA GLU A 81 0.20 4.26 -7.46
C GLU A 81 -0.14 4.97 -8.76
N ALA A 82 -0.47 4.20 -9.79
CA ALA A 82 -0.68 4.74 -11.13
C ALA A 82 -1.93 5.64 -11.17
N PHE A 83 -2.99 5.22 -10.49
CA PHE A 83 -4.25 5.97 -10.46
C PHE A 83 -4.09 7.26 -9.66
N LEU A 84 -3.62 7.20 -8.40
CA LEU A 84 -3.52 8.41 -7.56
C LEU A 84 -2.52 9.43 -8.11
N THR A 85 -1.47 8.98 -8.80
CA THR A 85 -0.50 9.89 -9.44
C THR A 85 -1.09 10.58 -10.68
N GLY A 86 -1.97 9.90 -11.41
CA GLY A 86 -2.58 10.40 -12.65
C GLY A 86 -3.89 11.17 -12.47
N MET A 87 -4.45 11.22 -11.26
CA MET A 87 -5.66 11.98 -10.98
C MET A 87 -5.38 13.49 -11.02
N PRO A 88 -6.28 14.30 -11.62
CA PRO A 88 -6.15 15.75 -11.70
C PRO A 88 -6.35 16.47 -10.36
#